data_AF-A0A8G2BKF8-F1
#
_entry.id   AF-A0A8G2BKF8-F1
#
_cell.length_a   1.000
_cell.length_b   1.000
_cell.length_c   1.000
_cell.angle_alpha   90.00
_cell.angle_beta   90.00
_cell.angle_gamma   90.00
#
_symmetry.space_group_name_H-M   'P 1'
#
loop_
_entity.id
_entity.type
_entity.pdbx_description
1 polymer ?
#
loop_
_entity_poly.entity_id
_entity_poly.type
_entity_poly.pdbx_seq_one_letter_code
_entity_poly.pdbx_strand_id
1 'polypeptide(L)'
;MPPSEMPTRCPVSGLPDCTAVVHPNDTTVVRSHRLLGEASFTSTLYQTLITQPDPSTKRAFGRWIIDRIMTNTLPVPVHSSHWEQHNQYRDWTLTEKADRLFQWLIHRDKTAPLEAIRLEENSPEFLRACAVTDSMSLDELQLVALILAGRGHVEFIDPGGQGAPSRTDFSGRVRLTPDGWIASEQSPVGVQSDTAFVAMWFAAPMDEAKNAILDAIESAGYRPVIVSEEAFTGPIMDKILGEIRSARFLVADYTCGSVRGEDGTEHYQARGGVYLEAGFATGLGLEVISTVRSDLLDPARRAIHFDVQQYNHIGWDNPTILRDALKHRIGAIIGWGPHRATAQ
;
A
#
# COMPACT_ATOMS: atom_id res chain seq x y z
N MET A 1 12.96 -41.33 2.20
CA MET A 1 13.96 -40.45 2.84
C MET A 1 13.30 -39.10 3.05
N PRO A 2 13.38 -38.48 4.24
CA PRO A 2 12.97 -37.09 4.37
C PRO A 2 13.88 -36.24 3.45
N PRO A 3 13.35 -35.20 2.78
CA PRO A 3 14.18 -34.34 1.96
C PRO A 3 15.25 -33.70 2.86
N SER A 4 16.51 -33.75 2.42
CA SER A 4 17.65 -33.21 3.15
C SER A 4 17.49 -31.70 3.33
N GLU A 5 17.29 -31.25 4.58
CA GLU A 5 17.37 -29.82 4.93
C GLU A 5 18.82 -29.36 4.74
N MET A 6 19.09 -28.57 3.71
CA MET A 6 20.36 -27.87 3.57
C MET A 6 20.19 -26.44 4.09
N PRO A 7 20.90 -26.02 5.16
CA PRO A 7 21.01 -24.61 5.50
C PRO A 7 21.75 -23.91 4.35
N THR A 8 21.06 -22.99 3.69
CA THR A 8 21.59 -22.20 2.58
C THR A 8 21.40 -20.73 2.89
N ARG A 9 22.25 -19.85 2.35
CA ARG A 9 21.93 -18.41 2.37
C ARG A 9 20.62 -18.22 1.62
N CYS A 10 19.75 -17.36 2.14
CA CYS A 10 18.50 -17.04 1.46
C CYS A 10 18.80 -16.62 0.00
N PRO A 11 18.19 -17.25 -1.00
CA PRO A 11 18.46 -16.96 -2.41
C PRO A 11 18.09 -15.51 -2.79
N VAL A 12 17.20 -14.90 -2.01
CA VAL A 12 16.68 -13.56 -2.21
C VAL A 12 17.45 -12.50 -1.39
N SER A 13 17.85 -12.80 -0.15
CA SER A 13 18.50 -11.79 0.71
C SER A 13 19.99 -12.03 0.95
N GLY A 14 20.49 -13.23 0.68
CA GLY A 14 21.86 -13.64 1.00
C GLY A 14 22.15 -13.85 2.49
N LEU A 15 21.15 -13.69 3.38
CA LEU A 15 21.33 -13.85 4.83
C LEU A 15 21.32 -15.33 5.26
N PRO A 16 22.01 -15.69 6.35
CA PRO A 16 22.14 -17.08 6.82
C PRO A 16 20.96 -17.53 7.69
N ASP A 17 19.72 -17.28 7.26
CA ASP A 17 18.50 -17.50 8.05
C ASP A 17 17.46 -18.38 7.34
N CYS A 18 17.91 -19.23 6.42
CA CYS A 18 17.06 -19.84 5.42
C CYS A 18 17.13 -21.37 5.41
N THR A 19 15.96 -22.01 5.35
CA THR A 19 15.82 -23.44 5.04
C THR A 19 15.14 -23.61 3.68
N ALA A 20 15.67 -24.54 2.87
CA ALA A 20 15.16 -24.82 1.54
C ALA A 20 14.85 -26.33 1.39
N VAL A 21 13.66 -26.64 0.87
CA VAL A 21 13.18 -28.01 0.64
C VAL A 21 12.77 -28.16 -0.83
N VAL A 22 13.38 -29.12 -1.52
CA VAL A 22 13.04 -29.45 -2.92
C VAL A 22 11.92 -30.48 -2.93
N HIS A 23 10.83 -30.18 -3.64
CA HIS A 23 9.66 -31.04 -3.78
C HIS A 23 9.68 -31.85 -5.10
N PRO A 24 8.95 -32.99 -5.17
CA PRO A 24 8.92 -33.85 -6.35
C PRO A 24 8.37 -33.22 -7.62
N ASN A 25 7.64 -32.10 -7.50
CA ASN A 25 7.07 -31.33 -8.61
C ASN A 25 8.04 -30.27 -9.17
N ASP A 26 9.34 -30.38 -8.88
CA ASP A 26 10.38 -29.44 -9.33
C ASP A 26 10.19 -28.00 -8.83
N THR A 27 9.64 -27.89 -7.61
CA THR A 27 9.55 -26.63 -6.87
C THR A 27 10.42 -26.68 -5.62
N THR A 28 11.05 -25.55 -5.30
CA THR A 28 11.82 -25.38 -4.05
C THR A 28 11.06 -24.43 -3.14
N VAL A 29 10.69 -24.90 -1.96
CA VAL A 29 10.08 -24.06 -0.91
C VAL A 29 11.17 -23.55 -0.01
N VAL A 30 11.18 -22.23 0.18
CA VAL A 30 12.18 -21.50 0.96
C VAL A 30 11.48 -20.83 2.13
N ARG A 31 11.97 -21.09 3.35
CA ARG A 31 11.51 -20.44 4.58
C ARG A 31 12.63 -19.58 5.15
N SER A 32 12.34 -18.31 5.40
CA SER A 32 13.32 -17.36 5.95
C SER A 32 12.61 -16.24 6.72
N HIS A 33 13.23 -15.75 7.80
CA HIS A 33 12.73 -14.59 8.53
C HIS A 33 12.74 -13.33 7.66
N ARG A 34 13.73 -13.21 6.77
CA ARG A 34 13.82 -12.12 5.78
C ARG A 34 12.74 -12.16 4.70
N LEU A 35 12.08 -13.30 4.50
CA LEU A 35 10.90 -13.43 3.63
C LEU A 35 9.58 -13.26 4.40
N LEU A 36 9.61 -13.04 5.72
CA LEU A 36 8.41 -13.00 6.57
C LEU A 36 7.57 -14.29 6.51
N GLY A 37 8.13 -15.42 6.08
CA GLY A 37 7.38 -16.66 5.90
C GLY A 37 8.01 -17.61 4.89
N GLU A 38 7.17 -18.12 3.98
CA GLU A 38 7.51 -19.13 2.98
C GLU A 38 7.20 -18.66 1.56
N ALA A 39 8.12 -18.93 0.63
CA ALA A 39 7.94 -18.71 -0.80
C ALA A 39 8.31 -19.96 -1.58
N SER A 40 7.55 -20.27 -2.64
CA SER A 40 7.81 -21.41 -3.52
C SER A 40 8.34 -20.93 -4.87
N PHE A 41 9.45 -21.51 -5.31
CA PHE A 41 10.16 -21.15 -6.53
C PHE A 41 10.19 -22.34 -7.49
N THR A 42 10.05 -22.10 -8.79
CA THR A 42 10.42 -23.11 -9.79
C THR A 42 11.93 -23.36 -9.73
N SER A 43 12.38 -24.59 -9.99
CA SER A 43 13.82 -24.92 -9.95
C SER A 43 14.68 -24.00 -10.82
N THR A 44 14.20 -23.60 -12.00
CA THR A 44 14.90 -22.66 -12.89
C THR A 44 15.06 -21.27 -12.29
N LEU A 45 14.02 -20.74 -11.65
CA LEU A 45 14.09 -19.45 -10.98
C LEU A 45 14.97 -19.53 -9.73
N TYR A 46 14.86 -20.59 -8.95
CA TYR A 46 15.72 -20.81 -7.78
C TYR A 46 17.21 -20.80 -8.16
N GLN A 47 17.58 -21.48 -9.26
CA GLN A 47 18.95 -21.43 -9.80
C GLN A 47 19.36 -20.03 -10.26
N THR A 48 18.46 -19.29 -10.90
CA THR A 48 18.70 -17.90 -11.30
C THR A 48 18.98 -17.01 -10.09
N LEU A 49 18.22 -17.19 -9.00
CA LEU A 49 18.37 -16.41 -7.78
C LEU A 49 19.70 -16.71 -7.08
N ILE A 50 20.08 -17.97 -6.90
CA ILE A 50 21.34 -18.28 -6.19
C ILE A 50 22.57 -17.83 -7.00
N THR A 51 22.50 -17.85 -8.34
CA THR A 51 23.61 -17.46 -9.22
C THR A 51 23.68 -15.96 -9.53
N GLN A 52 22.61 -15.19 -9.26
CA GLN A 52 22.58 -13.75 -9.51
C GLN A 52 23.65 -13.02 -8.64
N PRO A 53 24.69 -12.41 -9.25
CA PRO A 53 25.77 -11.78 -8.50
C PRO A 53 25.41 -10.41 -7.92
N ASP A 54 24.44 -9.69 -8.51
CA ASP A 54 24.07 -8.35 -8.07
C ASP A 54 23.13 -8.37 -6.84
N PRO A 55 23.58 -7.87 -5.67
CA PRO A 55 22.74 -7.79 -4.48
C PRO A 55 21.55 -6.85 -4.66
N SER A 56 21.66 -5.82 -5.52
CA SER A 56 20.59 -4.84 -5.71
C SER A 56 19.36 -5.43 -6.39
N THR A 57 19.59 -6.23 -7.44
CA THR A 57 18.58 -7.02 -8.15
C THR A 57 17.86 -8.00 -7.22
N LYS A 58 18.63 -8.73 -6.39
CA LYS A 58 18.10 -9.64 -5.36
C LYS A 58 17.18 -8.94 -4.36
N ARG A 59 17.57 -7.74 -3.89
CA ARG A 59 16.76 -6.91 -2.98
C ARG A 59 15.45 -6.45 -3.62
N ALA A 60 15.51 -5.91 -4.84
CA ALA A 60 14.32 -5.46 -5.55
C ALA A 60 13.29 -6.60 -5.70
N PHE A 61 13.76 -7.80 -6.03
CA PHE A 61 12.89 -8.97 -6.08
C PHE A 61 12.39 -9.42 -4.71
N GLY A 62 13.22 -9.31 -3.67
CA GLY A 62 12.79 -9.56 -2.29
C GLY A 62 11.68 -8.64 -1.81
N ARG A 63 11.74 -7.35 -2.16
CA ARG A 63 10.64 -6.40 -1.90
C ARG A 63 9.35 -6.85 -2.57
N TRP A 64 9.40 -7.24 -3.85
CA TRP A 64 8.25 -7.76 -4.59
C TRP A 64 7.61 -8.97 -3.88
N ILE A 65 8.43 -9.91 -3.38
CA ILE A 65 7.93 -11.09 -2.65
C ILE A 65 7.28 -10.67 -1.33
N ILE A 66 7.95 -9.80 -0.56
CA ILE A 66 7.48 -9.35 0.76
C ILE A 66 6.15 -8.61 0.65
N ASP A 67 6.01 -7.68 -0.30
CA ASP A 67 4.75 -6.96 -0.50
C ASP A 67 3.60 -7.93 -0.80
N ARG A 68 3.83 -8.97 -1.61
CA ARG A 68 2.81 -10.00 -1.86
C ARG A 68 2.48 -10.84 -0.63
N ILE A 69 3.47 -11.24 0.16
CA ILE A 69 3.26 -11.96 1.42
C ILE A 69 2.41 -11.12 2.39
N MET A 70 2.67 -9.81 2.45
CA MET A 70 1.91 -8.87 3.29
C MET A 70 0.48 -8.63 2.78
N THR A 71 0.20 -8.79 1.47
CA THR A 71 -1.13 -8.64 0.85
C THR A 71 -1.96 -9.93 0.73
N ASN A 72 -1.45 -11.06 1.22
CA ASN A 72 -2.11 -12.37 1.45
C ASN A 72 -1.96 -13.51 0.40
N THR A 73 -2.17 -14.75 0.90
CA THR A 73 -1.85 -16.12 0.44
C THR A 73 -0.37 -16.56 0.55
N LEU A 74 -0.11 -17.38 1.57
CA LEU A 74 1.12 -18.17 1.73
C LEU A 74 0.90 -19.64 1.31
N PRO A 75 1.92 -20.32 0.75
CA PRO A 75 3.16 -19.76 0.21
C PRO A 75 2.90 -19.02 -1.10
N VAL A 76 3.59 -17.89 -1.33
CA VAL A 76 3.45 -17.14 -2.60
C VAL A 76 4.12 -17.93 -3.73
N PRO A 77 3.38 -18.33 -4.78
CA PRO A 77 3.98 -19.00 -5.93
C PRO A 77 4.76 -18.00 -6.78
N VAL A 78 6.07 -18.22 -6.89
CA VAL A 78 6.98 -17.35 -7.64
C VAL A 78 7.44 -18.05 -8.91
N HIS A 79 7.04 -17.52 -10.05
CA HIS A 79 7.38 -18.01 -11.40
C HIS A 79 8.40 -17.11 -12.09
N SER A 80 9.06 -17.61 -13.13
CA SER A 80 10.06 -16.86 -13.89
C SER A 80 9.51 -15.56 -14.51
N SER A 81 8.23 -15.51 -14.87
CA SER A 81 7.57 -14.30 -15.37
C SER A 81 7.49 -13.16 -14.34
N HIS A 82 7.54 -13.48 -13.04
CA HIS A 82 7.57 -12.48 -11.98
C HIS A 82 8.95 -11.87 -11.82
N TRP A 83 10.01 -12.58 -12.25
CA TRP A 83 11.36 -12.05 -12.21
C TRP A 83 11.45 -10.76 -13.02
N GLU A 84 10.86 -10.67 -14.20
CA GLU A 84 10.96 -9.46 -15.03
C GLU A 84 10.27 -8.22 -14.39
N GLN A 85 9.36 -8.43 -13.43
CA GLN A 85 8.60 -7.36 -12.79
C GLN A 85 9.39 -6.60 -11.71
N HIS A 86 10.52 -7.11 -11.21
CA HIS A 86 11.29 -6.40 -10.16
C HIS A 86 11.92 -5.09 -10.64
N ASN A 87 12.18 -4.96 -11.95
CA ASN A 87 12.77 -3.76 -12.54
C ASN A 87 11.89 -2.51 -12.39
N GLN A 88 10.62 -2.68 -12.03
CA GLN A 88 9.67 -1.58 -11.82
C GLN A 88 9.75 -0.99 -10.40
N TYR A 89 10.50 -1.61 -9.48
CA TYR A 89 10.54 -1.21 -8.07
C TYR A 89 11.67 -0.24 -7.78
N ARG A 90 11.32 1.00 -7.44
CA ARG A 90 12.29 1.96 -6.88
C ARG A 90 12.70 1.58 -5.46
N ASP A 91 13.84 2.11 -5.02
CA ASP A 91 14.23 2.03 -3.62
C ASP A 91 13.31 2.87 -2.72
N TRP A 92 13.02 2.35 -1.54
CA TRP A 92 12.31 3.09 -0.51
C TRP A 92 13.22 4.17 0.07
N THR A 93 12.66 5.37 0.20
CA THR A 93 13.28 6.44 0.98
C THR A 93 13.40 6.02 2.43
N LEU A 94 14.32 6.65 3.17
CA LEU A 94 14.50 6.38 4.60
C LEU A 94 13.21 6.60 5.42
N THR A 95 12.39 7.58 5.03
CA THR A 95 11.07 7.83 5.61
C THR A 95 10.11 6.65 5.38
N GLU A 96 10.05 6.12 4.16
CA GLU A 96 9.19 4.96 3.84
C GLU A 96 9.64 3.72 4.62
N LYS A 97 10.96 3.49 4.72
CA LYS A 97 11.51 2.43 5.56
C LYS A 97 11.10 2.61 7.03
N ALA A 98 11.15 3.84 7.54
CA ALA A 98 10.73 4.15 8.91
C ALA A 98 9.25 3.87 9.14
N ASP A 99 8.38 4.29 8.21
CA ASP A 99 6.94 4.05 8.30
C ASP A 99 6.62 2.55 8.28
N ARG A 100 7.32 1.77 7.45
CA ARG A 100 7.15 0.31 7.42
C ARG A 100 7.65 -0.37 8.69
N LEU A 101 8.79 0.07 9.24
CA LEU A 101 9.26 -0.40 10.55
C LEU A 101 8.21 -0.11 11.62
N PHE A 102 7.67 1.10 11.64
CA PHE A 102 6.65 1.52 12.61
C PHE A 102 5.40 0.65 12.53
N GLN A 103 4.86 0.42 11.33
CA GLN A 103 3.70 -0.46 11.13
C GLN A 103 3.96 -1.89 11.63
N TRP A 104 5.15 -2.42 11.37
CA TRP A 104 5.55 -3.74 11.87
C TRP A 104 5.65 -3.77 13.40
N LEU A 105 6.24 -2.75 14.01
CA LEU A 105 6.32 -2.60 15.47
C LEU A 105 4.92 -2.61 16.09
N ILE A 106 3.98 -1.84 15.54
CA ILE A 106 2.58 -1.77 16.01
C ILE A 106 1.91 -3.15 15.94
N HIS A 107 2.05 -3.84 14.80
CA HIS A 107 1.42 -5.15 14.62
C HIS A 107 1.97 -6.20 15.60
N ARG A 108 3.28 -6.16 15.88
CA ARG A 108 3.91 -7.02 16.88
C ARG A 108 3.47 -6.63 18.29
N ASP A 109 3.52 -5.35 18.67
CA ASP A 109 3.27 -4.91 20.05
C ASP A 109 1.82 -5.18 20.51
N LYS A 110 0.87 -5.32 19.58
CA LYS A 110 -0.49 -5.83 19.86
C LYS A 110 -0.50 -7.21 20.53
N THR A 111 0.51 -8.05 20.32
CA THR A 111 0.59 -9.38 20.93
C THR A 111 1.44 -9.43 22.21
N ALA A 112 2.29 -8.42 22.44
CA ALA A 112 3.16 -8.32 23.61
C ALA A 112 3.46 -6.85 23.96
N PRO A 113 2.51 -6.12 24.56
CA PRO A 113 2.59 -4.67 24.73
C PRO A 113 3.78 -4.21 25.56
N LEU A 114 4.46 -3.14 25.12
CA LEU A 114 5.56 -2.45 25.82
C LEU A 114 6.84 -3.29 25.96
N GLU A 115 6.95 -4.41 25.26
CA GLU A 115 8.17 -5.20 25.26
C GLU A 115 9.21 -4.59 24.30
N ALA A 116 10.45 -4.44 24.78
CA ALA A 116 11.54 -3.99 23.94
C ALA A 116 11.94 -5.05 22.92
N ILE A 117 12.10 -4.65 21.66
CA ILE A 117 12.60 -5.51 20.60
C ILE A 117 14.11 -5.48 20.59
N ARG A 118 14.75 -6.65 20.61
CA ARG A 118 16.19 -6.79 20.33
C ARG A 118 16.45 -6.91 18.84
N LEU A 119 16.86 -5.80 18.24
CA LEU A 119 17.54 -5.69 16.97
C LEU A 119 19.04 -5.99 17.14
N GLU A 120 19.36 -7.16 17.69
CA GLU A 120 20.74 -7.68 17.72
C GLU A 120 21.05 -8.33 16.37
N GLU A 121 22.27 -8.16 15.84
CA GLU A 121 22.61 -8.66 14.50
C GLU A 121 22.35 -10.18 14.39
N ASN A 122 21.66 -10.57 13.31
CA ASN A 122 21.19 -11.94 13.05
C ASN A 122 20.11 -12.50 14.00
N SER A 123 19.54 -11.70 14.92
CA SER A 123 18.36 -12.15 15.68
C SER A 123 17.14 -12.33 14.74
N PRO A 124 16.18 -13.22 15.04
CA PRO A 124 14.96 -13.35 14.25
C PRO A 124 14.20 -12.02 14.09
N GLU A 125 14.17 -11.19 15.13
CA GLU A 125 13.56 -9.86 15.11
C GLU A 125 14.31 -8.90 14.20
N PHE A 126 15.65 -8.89 14.26
CA PHE A 126 16.49 -8.11 13.35
C PHE A 126 16.23 -8.50 11.89
N LEU A 127 16.19 -9.80 11.59
CA LEU A 127 15.97 -10.30 10.24
C LEU A 127 14.58 -9.94 9.70
N ARG A 128 13.54 -9.99 10.54
CA ARG A 128 12.19 -9.54 10.19
C ARG A 128 12.11 -8.02 10.03
N ALA A 129 12.79 -7.25 10.88
CA ALA A 129 12.87 -5.81 10.75
C ALA A 129 13.59 -5.39 9.45
N CYS A 130 14.69 -6.06 9.11
CA CYS A 130 15.35 -5.93 7.82
C CYS A 130 14.43 -6.32 6.65
N ALA A 131 13.53 -7.29 6.84
CA ALA A 131 12.53 -7.65 5.84
C ALA A 131 11.58 -6.49 5.50
N VAL A 132 10.91 -5.97 6.53
CA VAL A 132 9.88 -4.93 6.34
C VAL A 132 10.46 -3.59 5.89
N THR A 133 11.73 -3.32 6.20
CA THR A 133 12.42 -2.07 5.85
C THR A 133 13.30 -2.15 4.61
N ASP A 134 13.50 -3.36 4.07
CA ASP A 134 14.54 -3.62 3.08
C ASP A 134 15.94 -3.14 3.52
N SER A 135 16.26 -3.29 4.82
CA SER A 135 17.59 -2.98 5.35
C SER A 135 18.53 -4.18 5.19
N MET A 136 19.83 -3.92 5.04
CA MET A 136 20.87 -4.93 4.82
C MET A 136 21.91 -5.01 5.94
N SER A 137 21.98 -4.00 6.78
CA SER A 137 22.92 -3.95 7.90
C SER A 137 22.22 -3.44 9.16
N LEU A 138 22.88 -3.69 10.29
CA LEU A 138 22.47 -3.11 11.56
C LEU A 138 22.48 -1.58 11.51
N ASP A 139 23.51 -0.97 10.92
CA ASP A 139 23.65 0.49 10.80
C ASP A 139 22.50 1.13 10.00
N GLU A 140 22.06 0.50 8.91
CA GLU A 140 20.93 1.00 8.12
C GLU A 140 19.64 0.93 8.91
N LEU A 141 19.37 -0.20 9.57
CA LEU A 141 18.18 -0.39 10.39
C LEU A 141 18.17 0.56 11.60
N GLN A 142 19.34 0.82 12.19
CA GLN A 142 19.51 1.83 13.25
C GLN A 142 19.15 3.22 12.76
N LEU A 143 19.59 3.60 11.56
CA LEU A 143 19.26 4.90 10.97
C LEU A 143 17.74 5.03 10.73
N VAL A 144 17.10 3.95 10.30
CA VAL A 144 15.63 3.88 10.15
C VAL A 144 14.93 4.03 11.52
N ALA A 145 15.41 3.32 12.56
CA ALA A 145 14.87 3.43 13.91
C ALA A 145 15.10 4.84 14.51
N LEU A 146 16.21 5.49 14.19
CA LEU A 146 16.53 6.85 14.64
C LEU A 146 15.54 7.88 14.10
N ILE A 147 15.02 7.69 12.89
CA ILE A 147 13.96 8.55 12.33
C ILE A 147 12.68 8.43 13.17
N LEU A 148 12.29 7.20 13.54
CA LEU A 148 11.13 6.99 14.41
C LEU A 148 11.35 7.57 15.81
N ALA A 149 12.57 7.46 16.35
CA ALA A 149 12.91 8.06 17.63
C ALA A 149 12.88 9.59 17.56
N GLY A 150 13.33 10.18 16.45
CA GLY A 150 13.23 11.61 16.19
C GLY A 150 11.80 12.12 16.10
N ARG A 151 10.85 11.26 15.68
CA ARG A 151 9.40 11.54 15.69
C ARG A 151 8.74 11.27 17.05
N GLY A 152 9.49 10.75 18.02
CA GLY A 152 8.96 10.35 19.31
C GLY A 152 8.12 9.06 19.27
N HIS A 153 8.08 8.32 18.15
CA HIS A 153 7.26 7.11 18.01
C HIS A 153 7.89 5.88 18.68
N VAL A 154 9.22 5.86 18.78
CA VAL A 154 9.96 4.80 19.45
C VAL A 154 11.02 5.42 20.36
N GLU A 155 11.50 4.62 21.30
CA GLU A 155 12.65 4.95 22.12
C GLU A 155 13.65 3.79 22.16
N PHE A 156 14.92 4.13 22.34
CA PHE A 156 15.96 3.13 22.58
C PHE A 156 16.04 2.83 24.07
N ILE A 157 16.17 1.55 24.44
CA ILE A 157 16.23 1.12 25.83
C ILE A 157 17.64 0.66 26.18
N ASP A 158 18.22 1.26 27.22
CA ASP A 158 19.49 0.81 27.77
C ASP A 158 19.32 -0.56 28.48
N PRO A 159 20.14 -1.58 28.18
CA PRO A 159 20.12 -2.88 28.86
C PRO A 159 20.35 -2.78 30.37
N GLY A 160 20.95 -1.69 30.87
CA GLY A 160 21.16 -1.42 32.29
C GLY A 160 19.99 -0.76 33.02
N GLY A 161 18.98 -0.23 32.31
CA GLY A 161 17.81 0.44 32.91
C GLY A 161 18.11 1.68 33.77
N GLN A 162 19.36 2.17 33.78
CA GLN A 162 19.81 3.28 34.62
C GLN A 162 20.43 4.39 33.78
N GLY A 163 19.61 5.10 33.00
CA GLY A 163 20.07 6.27 32.27
C GLY A 163 19.05 6.78 31.27
N ALA A 164 19.06 8.09 31.02
CA ALA A 164 18.40 8.64 29.84
C ALA A 164 19.07 8.05 28.60
N PRO A 165 18.31 7.60 27.59
CA PRO A 165 18.89 6.98 26.41
C PRO A 165 19.87 7.93 25.74
N SER A 166 21.13 7.52 25.68
CA SER A 166 22.12 8.16 24.82
C SER A 166 21.60 8.06 23.38
N ARG A 167 21.40 9.19 22.70
CA ARG A 167 20.97 9.21 21.28
C ARG A 167 21.97 8.50 20.34
N THR A 168 23.11 8.05 20.86
CA THR A 168 24.21 7.44 20.10
C THR A 168 24.65 6.06 20.59
N ASP A 169 24.10 5.53 21.69
CA ASP A 169 24.46 4.20 22.20
C ASP A 169 23.30 3.21 21.99
N PHE A 170 23.30 2.57 20.83
CA PHE A 170 22.28 1.61 20.44
C PHE A 170 22.61 0.26 21.05
N SER A 171 21.88 -0.11 22.08
CA SER A 171 22.00 -1.42 22.72
C SER A 171 21.35 -2.58 21.94
N GLY A 172 20.82 -2.32 20.75
CA GLY A 172 19.94 -3.26 20.07
C GLY A 172 18.48 -3.14 20.46
N ARG A 173 18.09 -2.37 21.49
CA ARG A 173 16.71 -2.42 22.00
C ARG A 173 15.86 -1.21 21.63
N VAL A 174 14.72 -1.46 20.99
CA VAL A 174 13.73 -0.44 20.57
C VAL A 174 12.36 -0.77 21.13
N ARG A 175 11.61 0.23 21.60
CA ARG A 175 10.23 0.08 22.08
C ARG A 175 9.32 1.18 21.53
N LEU A 176 8.04 0.88 21.29
CA LEU A 176 7.03 1.91 21.00
C LEU A 176 6.76 2.79 22.22
N THR A 177 6.68 4.10 22.01
CA THR A 177 6.28 5.06 23.04
C THR A 177 4.75 5.20 23.08
N PRO A 178 4.18 5.83 24.12
CA PRO A 178 2.77 6.25 24.10
C PRO A 178 2.40 7.11 22.88
N ASP A 179 3.28 8.03 22.47
CA ASP A 179 3.08 8.85 21.28
C ASP A 179 3.10 8.01 19.99
N GLY A 180 3.94 6.98 19.93
CA GLY A 180 3.91 5.98 18.86
C GLY A 180 2.60 5.21 18.81
N TRP A 181 2.05 4.83 19.96
CA TRP A 181 0.74 4.19 20.01
C TRP A 181 -0.37 5.12 19.54
N ILE A 182 -0.41 6.37 20.00
CA ILE A 182 -1.39 7.37 19.56
C ILE A 182 -1.25 7.62 18.05
N ALA A 183 -0.02 7.80 17.55
CA ALA A 183 0.24 8.00 16.13
C ALA A 183 -0.16 6.79 15.27
N SER A 184 -0.14 5.57 15.83
CA SER A 184 -0.64 4.38 15.14
C SER A 184 -2.16 4.39 14.94
N GLU A 185 -2.89 4.93 15.91
CA GLU A 185 -4.35 5.06 15.86
C GLU A 185 -4.78 6.24 14.99
N GLN A 186 -3.92 7.25 14.88
CA GLN A 186 -4.11 8.43 14.03
C GLN A 186 -3.55 8.25 12.62
N SER A 187 -2.84 7.15 12.34
CA SER A 187 -2.27 6.89 11.03
C SER A 187 -3.41 6.73 10.01
N PRO A 188 -3.46 7.56 8.96
CA PRO A 188 -4.53 7.45 7.98
C PRO A 188 -4.52 6.05 7.37
N VAL A 189 -5.70 5.45 7.26
CA VAL A 189 -5.84 4.13 6.64
C VAL A 189 -5.31 4.23 5.20
N GLY A 190 -4.65 3.18 4.70
CA GLY A 190 -4.24 3.13 3.29
C GLY A 190 -3.03 3.99 2.90
N VAL A 191 -2.28 4.60 3.83
CA VAL A 191 -1.12 5.45 3.49
C VAL A 191 -0.04 4.76 2.65
N GLN A 192 0.14 3.46 2.86
CA GLN A 192 1.10 2.64 2.11
C GLN A 192 0.46 1.93 0.91
N SER A 193 -0.81 2.20 0.63
CA SER A 193 -1.52 1.57 -0.47
C SER A 193 -1.10 2.15 -1.82
N ASP A 194 -1.08 1.28 -2.82
CA ASP A 194 -0.92 1.64 -4.23
C ASP A 194 -2.27 1.78 -4.95
N THR A 195 -3.40 1.56 -4.27
CA THR A 195 -4.72 1.59 -4.90
C THR A 195 -5.44 2.92 -4.73
N ALA A 196 -6.28 3.25 -5.70
CA ALA A 196 -7.24 4.35 -5.60
C ALA A 196 -8.65 3.81 -5.84
N PHE A 197 -9.56 4.03 -4.90
CA PHE A 197 -10.94 3.60 -5.07
C PHE A 197 -11.68 4.61 -5.96
N VAL A 198 -12.50 4.12 -6.89
CA VAL A 198 -13.30 4.97 -7.78
C VAL A 198 -14.79 4.73 -7.50
N ALA A 199 -15.44 5.75 -6.96
CA ALA A 199 -16.87 5.82 -6.71
C ALA A 199 -17.53 6.58 -7.87
N MET A 200 -18.30 5.89 -8.72
CA MET A 200 -18.97 6.53 -9.86
C MET A 200 -20.22 5.78 -10.32
N TRP A 201 -21.02 6.44 -11.17
CA TRP A 201 -22.18 5.82 -11.80
C TRP A 201 -21.80 4.99 -13.05
N PHE A 202 -22.22 3.71 -13.08
CA PHE A 202 -21.94 2.76 -14.17
C PHE A 202 -23.05 2.71 -15.23
N ALA A 203 -23.28 3.81 -15.95
CA ALA A 203 -24.13 3.80 -17.14
C ALA A 203 -23.31 4.09 -18.40
N ALA A 204 -23.79 3.62 -19.56
CA ALA A 204 -23.10 3.79 -20.84
C ALA A 204 -22.64 5.24 -21.13
N PRO A 205 -23.42 6.31 -20.81
CA PRO A 205 -22.95 7.68 -21.01
C PRO A 205 -21.72 8.10 -20.18
N MET A 206 -21.35 7.29 -19.16
CA MET A 206 -20.22 7.54 -18.27
C MET A 206 -18.97 6.77 -18.70
N ASP A 207 -19.02 5.92 -19.73
CA ASP A 207 -17.90 5.04 -20.07
C ASP A 207 -16.62 5.80 -20.45
N GLU A 208 -16.75 6.93 -21.17
CA GLU A 208 -15.59 7.75 -21.51
C GLU A 208 -14.97 8.42 -20.28
N ALA A 209 -15.80 8.91 -19.37
CA ALA A 209 -15.35 9.50 -18.11
C ALA A 209 -14.70 8.44 -17.21
N LYS A 210 -15.28 7.24 -17.14
CA LYS A 210 -14.72 6.09 -16.43
C LYS A 210 -13.31 5.79 -16.92
N ASN A 211 -13.13 5.61 -18.23
CA ASN A 211 -11.82 5.32 -18.81
C ASN A 211 -10.82 6.45 -18.53
N ALA A 212 -11.25 7.72 -18.68
CA ALA A 212 -10.40 8.86 -18.35
C ALA A 212 -9.96 8.90 -16.87
N ILE A 213 -10.85 8.53 -15.94
CA ILE A 213 -10.53 8.46 -14.51
C ILE A 213 -9.52 7.34 -14.24
N LEU A 214 -9.75 6.16 -14.80
CA LEU A 214 -8.84 5.01 -14.68
C LEU A 214 -7.45 5.37 -15.21
N ASP A 215 -7.38 5.91 -16.43
CA ASP A 215 -6.14 6.32 -17.09
C ASP A 215 -5.40 7.39 -16.28
N ALA A 216 -6.10 8.32 -15.63
CA ALA A 216 -5.50 9.36 -14.82
C ALA A 216 -4.82 8.79 -13.57
N ILE A 217 -5.48 7.84 -12.90
CA ILE A 217 -4.97 7.15 -11.71
C ILE A 217 -3.73 6.32 -12.07
N GLU A 218 -3.81 5.54 -13.16
CA GLU A 218 -2.68 4.75 -13.65
C GLU A 218 -1.50 5.63 -14.08
N SER A 219 -1.78 6.71 -14.81
CA SER A 219 -0.77 7.70 -15.21
C SER A 219 -0.14 8.44 -14.02
N ALA A 220 -0.82 8.49 -12.88
CA ALA A 220 -0.29 9.01 -11.64
C ALA A 220 0.53 7.98 -10.85
N GLY A 221 0.56 6.71 -11.28
CA GLY A 221 1.33 5.63 -10.67
C GLY A 221 0.58 4.80 -9.63
N TYR A 222 -0.76 4.85 -9.64
CA TYR A 222 -1.63 4.10 -8.74
C TYR A 222 -2.48 3.09 -9.50
N ARG A 223 -3.01 2.09 -8.80
CA ARG A 223 -3.91 1.08 -9.37
C ARG A 223 -5.37 1.43 -9.07
N PRO A 224 -6.21 1.73 -10.07
CA PRO A 224 -7.61 2.01 -9.81
C PRO A 224 -8.36 0.74 -9.40
N VAL A 225 -9.31 0.90 -8.48
CA VAL A 225 -10.22 -0.17 -8.02
C VAL A 225 -11.66 0.32 -8.16
N ILE A 226 -12.46 -0.48 -8.86
CA ILE A 226 -13.91 -0.29 -9.05
C ILE A 226 -14.61 -1.58 -8.64
N VAL A 227 -15.74 -1.46 -7.94
CA VAL A 227 -16.62 -2.59 -7.62
C VAL A 227 -17.94 -2.40 -8.36
N SER A 228 -18.25 -3.30 -9.30
CA SER A 228 -19.53 -3.32 -10.02
C SER A 228 -20.43 -4.46 -9.52
N GLU A 229 -21.75 -4.29 -9.66
CA GLU A 229 -22.78 -5.26 -9.25
C GLU A 229 -22.63 -6.61 -9.98
N GLU A 230 -22.17 -6.62 -11.23
CA GLU A 230 -22.01 -7.85 -12.02
C GLU A 230 -20.88 -8.77 -11.51
N ALA A 231 -19.97 -8.24 -10.71
CA ALA A 231 -18.73 -8.92 -10.31
C ALA A 231 -18.79 -9.64 -8.95
N PHE A 232 -19.93 -9.67 -8.25
CA PHE A 232 -19.99 -10.23 -6.89
C PHE A 232 -21.36 -10.79 -6.49
N THR A 233 -21.39 -12.03 -5.99
CA THR A 233 -22.60 -12.78 -5.58
C THR A 233 -22.91 -12.71 -4.07
N GLY A 234 -22.19 -11.88 -3.31
CA GLY A 234 -22.39 -11.66 -1.86
C GLY A 234 -22.84 -10.22 -1.51
N PRO A 235 -22.91 -9.84 -0.23
CA PRO A 235 -23.24 -8.45 0.16
C PRO A 235 -22.15 -7.49 -0.33
N ILE A 236 -22.44 -6.81 -1.43
CA ILE A 236 -21.47 -5.97 -2.17
C ILE A 236 -20.86 -4.85 -1.31
N MET A 237 -21.60 -4.39 -0.29
CA MET A 237 -21.15 -3.34 0.62
C MET A 237 -19.91 -3.73 1.43
N ASP A 238 -19.78 -4.97 1.89
CA ASP A 238 -18.60 -5.37 2.67
C ASP A 238 -17.32 -5.30 1.81
N LYS A 239 -17.44 -5.67 0.53
CA LYS A 239 -16.37 -5.54 -0.45
C LYS A 239 -16.05 -4.06 -0.71
N ILE A 240 -17.05 -3.23 -1.00
CA ILE A 240 -16.86 -1.79 -1.21
C ILE A 240 -16.15 -1.14 0.00
N LEU A 241 -16.63 -1.39 1.22
CA LEU A 241 -16.03 -0.82 2.43
C LEU A 241 -14.61 -1.36 2.66
N GLY A 242 -14.33 -2.62 2.34
CA GLY A 242 -13.00 -3.21 2.40
C GLY A 242 -12.03 -2.55 1.43
N GLU A 243 -12.43 -2.35 0.17
CA GLU A 243 -11.63 -1.71 -0.86
C GLU A 243 -11.42 -0.21 -0.57
N ILE A 244 -12.41 0.48 -0.01
CA ILE A 244 -12.22 1.88 0.42
C ILE A 244 -11.22 1.96 1.58
N ARG A 245 -11.33 1.09 2.59
CA ARG A 245 -10.36 1.06 3.70
C ARG A 245 -8.95 0.79 3.23
N SER A 246 -8.76 -0.05 2.21
CA SER A 246 -7.43 -0.37 1.70
C SER A 246 -6.89 0.68 0.71
N ALA A 247 -7.70 1.64 0.26
CA ALA A 247 -7.30 2.63 -0.73
C ALA A 247 -6.41 3.74 -0.16
N ARG A 248 -5.50 4.24 -0.99
CA ARG A 248 -4.66 5.42 -0.69
C ARG A 248 -5.45 6.71 -0.70
N PHE A 249 -6.40 6.81 -1.62
CA PHE A 249 -7.32 7.93 -1.81
C PHE A 249 -8.55 7.44 -2.58
N LEU A 250 -9.59 8.26 -2.63
CA LEU A 250 -10.81 7.98 -3.38
C LEU A 250 -11.03 9.06 -4.45
N VAL A 251 -11.45 8.64 -5.63
CA VAL A 251 -12.00 9.54 -6.67
C VAL A 251 -13.52 9.34 -6.71
N ALA A 252 -14.28 10.42 -6.50
CA ALA A 252 -15.74 10.40 -6.51
C ALA A 252 -16.28 11.21 -7.68
N ASP A 253 -16.97 10.57 -8.63
CA ASP A 253 -17.67 11.27 -9.70
C ASP A 253 -19.16 11.47 -9.35
N TYR A 254 -19.55 12.73 -9.15
CA TYR A 254 -20.89 13.12 -8.73
C TYR A 254 -21.88 13.30 -9.89
N THR A 255 -21.49 12.95 -11.12
CA THR A 255 -22.37 13.10 -12.29
C THR A 255 -23.62 12.25 -12.12
N CYS A 256 -24.77 12.89 -12.35
CA CYS A 256 -26.08 12.26 -12.21
C CYS A 256 -26.92 12.43 -13.48
N GLY A 257 -27.96 11.59 -13.58
CA GLY A 257 -29.00 11.74 -14.58
C GLY A 257 -30.11 12.66 -14.09
N SER A 258 -30.92 13.15 -15.03
CA SER A 258 -32.15 13.88 -14.75
C SER A 258 -33.37 13.03 -15.11
N VAL A 259 -34.49 13.30 -14.44
CA VAL A 259 -35.82 12.80 -14.76
C VAL A 259 -36.72 14.01 -14.93
N ARG A 260 -37.53 14.03 -15.98
CA ARG A 260 -38.47 15.12 -16.21
C ARG A 260 -39.75 14.88 -15.41
N GLY A 261 -40.13 15.86 -14.59
CA GLY A 261 -41.38 15.88 -13.83
C GLY A 261 -42.60 16.12 -14.73
N GLU A 262 -43.78 15.86 -14.18
CA GLU A 262 -45.07 16.08 -14.87
C GLU A 262 -45.31 17.57 -15.20
N ASP A 263 -44.73 18.47 -14.41
CA ASP A 263 -44.72 19.92 -14.62
C ASP A 263 -43.71 20.39 -15.70
N GLY A 264 -42.95 19.45 -16.27
CA GLY A 264 -41.92 19.70 -17.26
C GLY A 264 -40.55 20.08 -16.69
N THR A 265 -40.40 20.17 -15.37
CA THR A 265 -39.16 20.50 -14.66
C THR A 265 -38.18 19.32 -14.68
N GLU A 266 -36.88 19.57 -14.82
CA GLU A 266 -35.86 18.52 -14.66
C GLU A 266 -35.51 18.33 -13.18
N HIS A 267 -35.56 17.08 -12.72
CA HIS A 267 -35.10 16.66 -11.40
C HIS A 267 -33.86 15.79 -11.52
N TYR A 268 -32.75 16.25 -10.97
CA TYR A 268 -31.49 15.51 -10.95
C TYR A 268 -31.48 14.49 -9.81
N GLN A 269 -31.11 13.25 -10.13
CA GLN A 269 -31.10 12.15 -9.15
C GLN A 269 -29.69 11.90 -8.63
N ALA A 270 -29.39 12.45 -7.46
CA ALA A 270 -28.13 12.21 -6.78
C ALA A 270 -27.81 10.71 -6.63
N ARG A 271 -26.54 10.36 -6.81
CA ARG A 271 -26.05 8.97 -6.77
C ARG A 271 -25.75 8.54 -5.34
N GLY A 272 -26.78 8.22 -4.56
CA GLY A 272 -26.66 7.94 -3.12
C GLY A 272 -25.49 7.03 -2.70
N GLY A 273 -25.17 6.00 -3.51
CA GLY A 273 -23.99 5.15 -3.30
C GLY A 273 -22.67 5.92 -3.32
N VAL A 274 -22.44 6.76 -4.33
CA VAL A 274 -21.22 7.59 -4.45
C VAL A 274 -21.07 8.53 -3.25
N TYR A 275 -22.18 9.12 -2.78
CA TYR A 275 -22.16 10.01 -1.61
C TYR A 275 -21.84 9.25 -0.32
N LEU A 276 -22.37 8.04 -0.15
CA LEU A 276 -22.06 7.17 0.98
C LEU A 276 -20.57 6.80 0.98
N GLU A 277 -20.04 6.37 -0.16
CA GLU A 277 -18.65 5.95 -0.33
C GLU A 277 -17.66 7.10 -0.10
N ALA A 278 -17.93 8.27 -0.68
CA ALA A 278 -17.14 9.48 -0.47
C ALA A 278 -17.18 9.96 0.99
N GLY A 279 -18.36 9.93 1.62
CA GLY A 279 -18.52 10.27 3.04
C GLY A 279 -17.78 9.30 3.95
N PHE A 280 -17.84 8.00 3.64
CA PHE A 280 -17.13 6.97 4.39
C PHE A 280 -15.60 7.14 4.27
N ALA A 281 -15.09 7.36 3.05
CA ALA A 281 -13.67 7.64 2.84
C ALA A 281 -13.20 8.89 3.60
N THR A 282 -13.98 9.97 3.54
CA THR A 282 -13.72 11.19 4.32
C THR A 282 -13.67 10.90 5.82
N GLY A 283 -14.60 10.09 6.32
CA GLY A 283 -14.65 9.67 7.73
C GLY A 283 -13.46 8.81 8.17
N LEU A 284 -12.77 8.14 7.24
CA LEU A 284 -11.52 7.41 7.49
C LEU A 284 -10.27 8.29 7.38
N GLY A 285 -10.42 9.57 7.03
CA GLY A 285 -9.30 10.48 6.78
C GLY A 285 -8.62 10.25 5.43
N LEU A 286 -9.26 9.57 4.48
CA LEU A 286 -8.78 9.46 3.11
C LEU A 286 -9.08 10.75 2.35
N GLU A 287 -8.13 11.15 1.49
CA GLU A 287 -8.38 12.24 0.57
C GLU A 287 -9.41 11.83 -0.50
N VAL A 288 -10.41 12.69 -0.71
CA VAL A 288 -11.45 12.48 -1.72
C VAL A 288 -11.33 13.53 -2.81
N ILE A 289 -10.90 13.10 -4.00
CA ILE A 289 -10.84 13.97 -5.19
C ILE A 289 -12.18 13.87 -5.91
N SER A 290 -12.90 15.00 -5.96
CA SER A 290 -14.24 15.05 -6.52
C SER A 290 -14.22 15.47 -7.99
N THR A 291 -14.98 14.78 -8.84
CA THR A 291 -15.18 15.09 -10.25
C THR A 291 -16.67 15.18 -10.57
N VAL A 292 -17.04 15.98 -11.57
CA VAL A 292 -18.43 16.07 -12.01
C VAL A 292 -18.51 16.68 -13.41
N ARG A 293 -19.51 16.28 -14.19
CA ARG A 293 -19.76 16.90 -15.49
C ARG A 293 -20.04 18.40 -15.34
N SER A 294 -19.37 19.22 -16.14
CA SER A 294 -19.32 20.69 -15.98
C SER A 294 -20.70 21.35 -16.02
N ASP A 295 -21.61 20.85 -16.84
CA ASP A 295 -22.97 21.39 -16.95
C ASP A 295 -23.77 21.23 -15.64
N LEU A 296 -23.41 20.26 -14.79
CA LEU A 296 -24.06 19.99 -13.51
C LEU A 296 -23.51 20.84 -12.35
N LEU A 297 -22.43 21.60 -12.58
CA LEU A 297 -21.89 22.53 -11.59
C LEU A 297 -22.72 23.80 -11.43
N ASP A 298 -23.62 24.09 -12.39
CA ASP A 298 -24.51 25.24 -12.32
C ASP A 298 -25.41 25.14 -11.07
N PRO A 299 -25.27 26.05 -10.08
CA PRO A 299 -26.09 26.04 -8.88
C PRO A 299 -27.59 26.14 -9.15
N ALA A 300 -28.00 26.74 -10.28
CA ALA A 300 -29.40 26.83 -10.68
C ALA A 300 -30.02 25.46 -10.97
N ARG A 301 -29.21 24.48 -11.36
CA ARG A 301 -29.67 23.11 -11.65
C ARG A 301 -29.84 22.26 -10.40
N ARG A 302 -29.20 22.63 -9.29
CA ARG A 302 -29.25 21.88 -8.00
C ARG A 302 -28.94 20.38 -8.17
N ALA A 303 -28.05 20.06 -9.12
CA ALA A 303 -27.71 18.68 -9.49
C ALA A 303 -26.77 18.00 -8.48
N ILE A 304 -25.98 18.80 -7.76
CA ILE A 304 -25.09 18.36 -6.68
C ILE A 304 -25.75 18.70 -5.34
N HIS A 305 -25.75 17.75 -4.40
CA HIS A 305 -26.33 17.98 -3.07
C HIS A 305 -25.59 19.10 -2.33
N PHE A 306 -26.32 19.91 -1.56
CA PHE A 306 -25.76 21.10 -0.91
C PHE A 306 -24.62 20.78 0.06
N ASP A 307 -24.67 19.62 0.73
CA ASP A 307 -23.62 19.18 1.68
C ASP A 307 -22.24 19.04 1.02
N VAL A 308 -22.18 18.68 -0.26
CA VAL A 308 -20.93 18.44 -1.00
C VAL A 308 -20.62 19.52 -2.03
N GLN A 309 -21.54 20.46 -2.28
CA GLN A 309 -21.40 21.50 -3.31
C GLN A 309 -20.21 22.44 -3.04
N GLN A 310 -19.82 22.60 -1.77
CA GLN A 310 -18.70 23.43 -1.34
C GLN A 310 -17.32 22.82 -1.62
N TYR A 311 -17.24 21.52 -1.92
CA TYR A 311 -15.96 20.88 -2.21
C TYR A 311 -15.43 21.30 -3.59
N ASN A 312 -14.11 21.18 -3.76
CA ASN A 312 -13.46 21.50 -5.03
C ASN A 312 -13.68 20.34 -6.01
N HIS A 313 -14.68 20.51 -6.88
CA HIS A 313 -14.98 19.56 -7.95
C HIS A 313 -14.16 19.88 -9.20
N ILE A 314 -13.52 18.86 -9.78
CA ILE A 314 -13.01 18.93 -11.15
C ILE A 314 -14.20 18.84 -12.10
N GLY A 315 -14.60 19.98 -12.66
CA GLY A 315 -15.57 20.06 -13.75
C GLY A 315 -15.01 19.48 -15.04
N TRP A 316 -15.75 18.60 -15.70
CA TRP A 316 -15.35 18.06 -17.00
C TRP A 316 -16.48 18.05 -18.04
N ASP A 317 -16.14 18.36 -19.27
CA ASP A 317 -16.98 18.22 -20.47
C ASP A 317 -16.28 17.39 -21.56
N ASN A 318 -14.99 17.13 -21.35
CA ASN A 318 -14.13 16.37 -22.24
C ASN A 318 -13.33 15.34 -21.41
N PRO A 319 -13.38 14.04 -21.74
CA PRO A 319 -12.64 13.00 -21.03
C PRO A 319 -11.12 13.21 -21.00
N THR A 320 -10.52 13.80 -22.04
CA THR A 320 -9.07 14.08 -22.06
C THR A 320 -8.71 15.17 -21.05
N ILE A 321 -9.54 16.22 -20.95
CA ILE A 321 -9.37 17.27 -19.94
C ILE A 321 -9.54 16.69 -18.53
N LEU A 322 -10.56 15.85 -18.32
CA LEU A 322 -10.76 15.14 -17.06
C LEU A 322 -9.51 14.34 -16.66
N ARG A 323 -8.97 13.54 -17.58
CA ARG A 323 -7.78 12.72 -17.34
C ARG A 323 -6.61 13.57 -16.87
N ASP A 324 -6.29 14.63 -17.60
CA ASP A 324 -5.11 15.46 -17.32
C ASP A 324 -5.29 16.27 -16.04
N ALA A 325 -6.47 16.86 -15.81
CA ALA A 325 -6.77 17.60 -14.59
C ALA A 325 -6.73 16.70 -13.35
N LEU A 326 -7.31 15.51 -13.43
CA LEU A 326 -7.32 14.54 -12.35
C LEU A 326 -5.92 14.02 -12.04
N LYS A 327 -5.14 13.65 -13.06
CA LYS A 327 -3.73 13.23 -12.89
C LYS A 327 -2.91 14.30 -12.17
N HIS A 328 -3.00 15.56 -12.59
CA HIS A 328 -2.28 16.66 -11.94
C HIS A 328 -2.75 16.87 -10.50
N ARG A 329 -4.06 16.76 -10.24
CA ARG A 329 -4.62 16.87 -8.89
C ARG A 329 -4.10 15.76 -7.97
N ILE A 330 -4.07 14.52 -8.44
CA ILE A 330 -3.50 13.37 -7.72
C ILE A 330 -2.04 13.65 -7.38
N GLY A 331 -1.23 14.01 -8.39
CA GLY A 331 0.19 14.32 -8.19
C GLY A 331 0.44 15.48 -7.21
N ALA A 332 -0.46 16.46 -7.14
CA ALA A 332 -0.32 17.63 -6.28
C ALA A 332 -0.78 17.39 -4.84
N ILE A 333 -1.86 16.63 -4.62
CA ILE A 333 -2.44 16.44 -3.28
C ILE A 333 -1.96 15.14 -2.64
N ILE A 334 -1.92 14.05 -3.41
CA ILE A 334 -1.52 12.72 -2.91
C ILE A 334 -0.01 12.52 -3.08
N GLY A 335 0.54 13.01 -4.19
CA GLY A 335 1.87 12.66 -4.67
C GLY A 335 1.81 11.67 -5.83
N TRP A 336 2.98 11.33 -6.37
CA TRP A 336 3.09 10.33 -7.44
C TRP A 336 3.18 8.92 -6.84
N GLY A 337 2.42 8.00 -7.42
CA GLY A 337 2.32 6.62 -6.97
C GLY A 337 3.53 5.76 -7.33
N PRO A 338 3.64 4.58 -6.70
CA PRO A 338 4.82 3.72 -6.81
C PRO A 338 5.04 3.14 -8.20
N HIS A 339 4.01 3.07 -9.05
CA HIS A 339 4.07 2.47 -10.39
C HIS A 339 4.36 3.46 -11.51
N ARG A 340 4.66 4.72 -11.17
CA ARG A 340 4.94 5.74 -12.20
C ARG A 340 6.25 5.41 -12.91
N ALA A 341 6.19 5.19 -14.23
CA ALA A 341 7.38 5.06 -15.05
C ALA A 341 8.25 6.32 -14.92
N THR A 342 9.51 6.15 -14.53
CA THR A 342 10.50 7.23 -14.60
C THR A 342 10.71 7.61 -16.06
N ALA A 343 10.55 8.90 -16.38
CA ALA A 343 10.99 9.43 -17.66
C ALA A 343 12.50 9.13 -17.78
N GLN A 344 12.88 8.40 -18.83
CA GLN A 344 14.28 8.15 -19.19
C GLN A 344 14.99 9.43 -19.58
#